data_AF-A2Z6J5-F1
#
_entry.id   AF-A2Z6J5-F1
#
_cell.length_a   1.000
_cell.length_b   1.000
_cell.length_c   1.000
_cell.angle_alpha   90.00
_cell.angle_beta   90.00
_cell.angle_gamma   90.00
#
_symmetry.space_group_name_H-M   'P 1'
#
loop_
_entity.id
_entity.type
_entity.pdbx_description
1 polymer ?
#
loop_
_entity_poly.entity_id
_entity_poly.type
_entity_poly.pdbx_seq_one_letter_code
_entity_poly.pdbx_strand_id
1 'polypeptide(L)'
;MSFEHWSTYILENDFKFISSNGLNAVRIPVGWWIASDPNPPAPFVGGSLEALDNAFRWAEKYNLGVIVDLHAAPGSQNPWEHSGSRDGSQTWGTTDETIIQTVQVIDFLASRYAKSPSLLAVELLNEPLAPKVSAGMLKKYYQDAYNAVRKYTSDAYVIMSNPINADYSNEILQFAGGFFGAVFDVHYYNMFNGSFDNTTAEWNIQFVRNDRSAELRSVTKQNGPLTYDGTQLQFKSVTNNMYLAAENGGGSAIVANREKASGWETFKLWRINETTFNLRVFNNQFVSIGGNGAVIATATVPGPNETFQIIRLDSDKSRMRIRAPNGKFLQVKAMGSVTADHGASTNWGNDDPSVFVVNNIYGLQGEYQICNGYSAGNATEVLREHWNTFIVEDDFKFISSNGLNAVRIPVGWWIASDPNPPAPFVGGSLQALDNAFKWAEKYNIGIIVDLHAAPGSQNRLDHSASRDGSLEWGTSAANIAQTVGVIDFLASRYAKSSSLLAIELLNEPLAPDVPVDTLTKYYQDAYNAVRKYTLQAYVILSTRMSGDPTEFLSVASSLFGAVIDVHYYNLYNSMFDNYTVEQNINFVRNNRSSDINTVTKQNVPLTFVGRY
;
A
#
# COMPACT_ATOMS: atom_id res chain seq x y z
N MET A 1 38.67 27.64 21.02
CA MET A 1 38.32 26.50 20.14
C MET A 1 36.82 26.25 20.08
N SER A 2 36.08 25.94 21.17
CA SER A 2 34.64 25.60 21.03
C SER A 2 33.72 26.77 20.59
N PHE A 3 33.90 27.98 21.15
CA PHE A 3 33.12 29.15 20.71
C PHE A 3 33.42 29.55 19.25
N GLU A 4 34.69 29.46 18.84
CA GLU A 4 35.12 29.66 17.46
C GLU A 4 34.50 28.59 16.54
N HIS A 5 34.51 27.32 16.96
CA HIS A 5 33.89 26.23 16.21
C HIS A 5 32.39 26.46 15.97
N TRP A 6 31.59 26.79 17.00
CA TRP A 6 30.16 27.01 16.82
C TRP A 6 29.82 28.25 15.99
N SER A 7 30.70 29.25 15.97
CA SER A 7 30.51 30.47 15.17
C SER A 7 31.05 30.38 13.75
N THR A 8 31.72 29.29 13.35
CA THR A 8 32.29 29.12 12.01
C THR A 8 31.98 27.80 11.31
N TYR A 9 31.50 26.77 12.03
CA TYR A 9 31.33 25.42 11.46
C TYR A 9 29.99 25.21 10.76
N ILE A 10 28.88 25.52 11.45
CA ILE A 10 27.53 25.50 10.86
C ILE A 10 26.95 26.91 10.94
N LEU A 11 26.61 27.46 9.78
CA LEU A 11 26.18 28.83 9.57
C LEU A 11 24.82 28.86 8.87
N GLU A 12 24.21 30.05 8.83
CA GLU A 12 22.96 30.26 8.10
C GLU A 12 23.02 29.80 6.62
N ASN A 13 24.17 30.00 5.97
CA ASN A 13 24.38 29.61 4.58
C ASN A 13 24.26 28.09 4.38
N ASP A 14 24.56 27.27 5.38
CA ASP A 14 24.41 25.83 5.31
C ASP A 14 22.93 25.43 5.31
N PHE A 15 22.09 26.08 6.12
CA PHE A 15 20.63 25.89 6.11
C PHE A 15 20.02 26.32 4.78
N LYS A 16 20.48 27.45 4.23
CA LYS A 16 20.09 27.89 2.89
C LYS A 16 20.47 26.85 1.84
N PHE A 17 21.69 26.30 1.91
CA PHE A 17 22.18 25.28 0.99
C PHE A 17 21.33 24.01 1.09
N ILE A 18 21.08 23.50 2.30
CA ILE A 18 20.25 22.32 2.57
C ILE A 18 18.86 22.49 1.93
N SER A 19 18.18 23.60 2.24
CA SER A 19 16.86 23.91 1.69
C SER A 19 16.86 24.05 0.15
N SER A 20 17.87 24.72 -0.41
CA SER A 20 18.00 24.92 -1.87
C SER A 20 18.23 23.61 -2.65
N ASN A 21 18.68 22.54 -1.98
CA ASN A 21 18.86 21.22 -2.57
C ASN A 21 17.66 20.28 -2.32
N GLY A 22 16.53 20.81 -1.82
CA GLY A 22 15.30 20.04 -1.61
C GLY A 22 15.29 19.16 -0.36
N LEU A 23 16.29 19.28 0.52
CA LEU A 23 16.26 18.66 1.84
C LEU A 23 15.33 19.47 2.76
N ASN A 24 14.63 18.78 3.67
CA ASN A 24 13.53 19.37 4.44
C ASN A 24 13.76 19.35 5.97
N ALA A 25 14.87 18.77 6.45
CA ALA A 25 15.16 18.68 7.87
C ALA A 25 16.66 18.65 8.17
N VAL A 26 17.02 19.01 9.40
CA VAL A 26 18.35 18.86 9.99
C VAL A 26 18.27 18.12 11.32
N ARG A 27 19.18 17.18 11.56
CA ARG A 27 19.36 16.50 12.85
C ARG A 27 20.55 17.13 13.56
N ILE A 28 20.33 17.67 14.75
CA ILE A 28 21.34 18.43 15.50
C ILE A 28 21.65 17.68 16.81
N PRO A 29 22.83 17.06 16.92
CA PRO A 29 23.23 16.37 18.14
C PRO A 29 23.58 17.37 19.25
N VAL A 30 23.07 17.13 20.45
CA VAL A 30 23.35 17.91 21.66
C VAL A 30 23.75 17.00 22.81
N GLY A 31 24.64 17.50 23.67
CA GLY A 31 24.98 16.85 24.93
C GLY A 31 24.19 17.41 26.10
N TRP A 32 24.00 16.61 27.15
CA TRP A 32 23.20 16.96 28.33
C TRP A 32 23.58 18.28 29.00
N TRP A 33 24.86 18.67 28.90
CA TRP A 33 25.36 19.92 29.47
C TRP A 33 24.72 21.18 28.88
N ILE A 34 24.07 21.08 27.71
CA ILE A 34 23.32 22.19 27.08
C ILE A 34 22.24 22.75 28.01
N ALA A 35 21.67 21.94 28.90
CA ALA A 35 20.68 22.38 29.88
C ALA A 35 21.27 23.25 31.01
N SER A 36 22.61 23.32 31.11
CA SER A 36 23.34 24.13 32.08
C SER A 36 24.02 25.35 31.44
N ASP A 37 23.77 25.65 30.17
CA ASP A 37 24.30 26.83 29.51
C ASP A 37 23.84 28.13 30.18
N PRO A 38 24.71 29.17 30.26
CA PRO A 38 26.04 29.27 29.65
C PRO A 38 27.19 28.71 30.53
N ASN A 39 26.90 28.10 31.68
CA ASN A 39 27.92 27.66 32.65
C ASN A 39 27.81 26.16 32.96
N PRO A 40 28.02 25.28 31.96
CA PRO A 40 27.99 23.85 32.20
C PRO A 40 29.14 23.39 33.12
N PRO A 41 29.01 22.22 33.76
CA PRO A 41 30.06 21.66 34.60
C PRO A 41 31.31 21.29 33.77
N ALA A 42 32.49 21.51 34.33
CA ALA A 42 33.75 21.11 33.70
C ALA A 42 33.79 19.58 33.45
N PRO A 43 34.35 19.11 32.31
CA PRO A 43 35.14 19.86 31.33
C PRO A 43 34.32 20.53 30.21
N PHE A 44 32.99 20.49 30.27
CA PHE A 44 32.13 21.07 29.24
C PHE A 44 32.18 22.61 29.29
N VAL A 45 31.96 23.24 28.14
CA VAL A 45 32.00 24.69 27.96
C VAL A 45 30.68 25.16 27.37
N GLY A 46 30.21 26.35 27.77
CA GLY A 46 28.91 26.85 27.37
C GLY A 46 28.92 27.62 26.05
N GLY A 47 27.73 27.70 25.42
CA GLY A 47 27.51 28.38 24.14
C GLY A 47 26.79 27.51 23.09
N SER A 48 26.54 26.23 23.38
CA SER A 48 25.84 25.32 22.48
C SER A 48 24.34 25.64 22.39
N LEU A 49 23.74 26.21 23.45
CA LEU A 49 22.34 26.61 23.44
C LEU A 49 22.07 27.77 22.48
N GLU A 50 22.96 28.77 22.44
CA GLU A 50 22.84 29.88 21.48
C GLU A 50 23.03 29.40 20.03
N ALA A 51 23.93 28.44 19.81
CA ALA A 51 24.09 27.82 18.50
C ALA A 51 22.82 27.06 18.06
N LEU A 52 22.17 26.33 18.96
CA LEU A 52 20.91 25.65 18.67
C LEU A 52 19.77 26.66 18.42
N ASP A 53 19.69 27.75 19.19
CA ASP A 53 18.72 28.83 18.95
C ASP A 53 18.89 29.46 17.56
N ASN A 54 20.15 29.67 17.13
CA ASN A 54 20.47 30.13 15.79
C ASN A 54 19.98 29.14 14.72
N ALA A 55 20.22 27.84 14.91
CA ALA A 55 19.76 26.80 14.01
C ALA A 55 18.23 26.80 13.85
N PHE A 56 17.46 26.96 14.93
CA PHE A 56 16.00 27.10 14.84
C PHE A 56 15.58 28.34 14.05
N ARG A 57 16.22 29.49 14.28
CA ARG A 57 15.93 30.72 13.49
C ARG A 57 16.21 30.52 12.00
N TRP A 58 17.31 29.87 11.65
CA TRP A 58 17.64 29.59 10.26
C TRP A 58 16.70 28.55 9.65
N ALA A 59 16.36 27.51 10.40
CA ALA A 59 15.39 26.50 9.98
C ALA A 59 14.03 27.10 9.66
N GLU A 60 13.52 28.00 10.51
CA GLU A 60 12.26 28.70 10.28
C GLU A 60 12.32 29.55 9.00
N LYS A 61 13.43 30.27 8.79
CA LYS A 61 13.65 31.10 7.61
C LYS A 61 13.66 30.30 6.30
N TYR A 62 14.20 29.09 6.32
CA TYR A 62 14.37 28.24 5.13
C TYR A 62 13.40 27.06 5.07
N ASN A 63 12.34 27.07 5.90
CA ASN A 63 11.31 26.04 5.97
C ASN A 63 11.86 24.62 6.17
N LEU A 64 12.80 24.50 7.11
CA LEU A 64 13.39 23.23 7.53
C LEU A 64 12.84 22.81 8.89
N GLY A 65 12.67 21.49 9.06
CA GLY A 65 12.45 20.88 10.36
C GLY A 65 13.77 20.66 11.11
N VAL A 66 13.75 20.76 12.44
CA VAL A 66 14.86 20.48 13.33
C VAL A 66 14.52 19.25 14.16
N ILE A 67 15.39 18.25 14.09
CA ILE A 67 15.41 17.09 14.98
C ILE A 67 16.46 17.38 16.04
N VAL A 68 16.04 17.61 17.28
CA VAL A 68 16.94 17.79 18.41
C VAL A 68 17.31 16.41 18.94
N ASP A 69 18.58 16.05 18.84
CA ASP A 69 19.07 14.71 19.17
C ASP A 69 19.91 14.72 20.44
N LEU A 70 19.39 14.11 21.53
CA LEU A 70 20.17 13.93 22.74
C LEU A 70 21.24 12.84 22.53
N HIS A 71 22.38 13.30 22.06
CA HIS A 71 23.46 12.45 21.59
C HIS A 71 24.39 11.96 22.71
N ALA A 72 24.46 12.72 23.82
CA ALA A 72 25.27 12.39 24.99
C ALA A 72 24.48 12.59 26.29
N ALA A 73 24.22 11.50 27.01
CA ALA A 73 23.56 11.52 28.31
C ALA A 73 24.58 11.61 29.48
N PRO A 74 24.17 12.09 30.67
CA PRO A 74 25.02 12.07 31.86
C PRO A 74 25.54 10.67 32.16
N GLY A 75 26.86 10.50 32.21
CA GLY A 75 27.49 9.20 32.47
C GLY A 75 27.65 8.30 31.23
N SER A 76 27.32 8.77 30.03
CA SER A 76 27.54 8.07 28.75
C SER A 76 26.71 6.78 28.59
N GLN A 77 25.82 6.75 27.60
CA GLN A 77 24.96 5.60 27.29
C GLN A 77 25.68 4.48 26.53
N ASN A 78 26.90 4.75 26.05
CA ASN A 78 27.79 3.82 25.40
C ASN A 78 29.27 4.26 25.63
N PRO A 79 30.29 3.47 25.24
CA PRO A 79 31.70 3.74 25.57
C PRO A 79 32.41 4.62 24.53
N TRP A 80 31.72 5.14 23.52
CA TRP A 80 32.33 5.88 22.42
C TRP A 80 32.38 7.38 22.67
N GLU A 81 33.21 8.09 21.92
CA GLU A 81 33.48 9.51 22.09
C GLU A 81 32.24 10.39 21.84
N HIS A 82 31.36 9.99 20.93
CA HIS A 82 30.17 10.78 20.56
C HIS A 82 29.14 10.85 21.69
N SER A 83 29.12 9.90 22.63
CA SER A 83 28.28 9.94 23.83
C SER A 83 28.92 10.69 25.00
N GLY A 84 30.11 11.27 24.79
CA GLY A 84 30.85 12.01 25.81
C GLY A 84 31.62 11.13 26.79
N SER A 85 31.86 9.85 26.46
CA SER A 85 32.69 8.97 27.28
C SER A 85 34.13 9.47 27.34
N ARG A 86 34.68 9.59 28.56
CA ARG A 86 36.06 10.05 28.78
C ARG A 86 37.10 8.96 28.52
N ASP A 87 36.77 7.73 28.87
CA ASP A 87 37.71 6.61 28.99
C ASP A 87 37.10 5.25 28.60
N GLY A 88 35.95 5.27 27.91
CA GLY A 88 35.19 4.06 27.58
C GLY A 88 34.25 3.62 28.70
N SER A 89 34.14 4.38 29.80
CA SER A 89 33.12 4.15 30.81
C SER A 89 31.72 4.41 30.25
N GLN A 90 30.79 3.53 30.68
CA GLN A 90 29.36 3.60 30.40
C GLN A 90 28.67 3.44 31.76
N THR A 91 28.29 4.56 32.36
CA THR A 91 27.65 4.62 33.69
C THR A 91 26.25 5.20 33.64
N TRP A 92 25.76 5.64 32.48
CA TRP A 92 24.35 6.02 32.33
C TRP A 92 23.46 4.83 32.67
N GLY A 93 22.46 5.06 33.54
CA GLY A 93 21.53 4.03 33.97
C GLY A 93 22.03 3.10 35.09
N THR A 94 23.27 3.23 35.56
CA THR A 94 23.73 2.48 36.76
C THR A 94 23.08 2.99 38.05
N THR A 95 22.54 4.22 38.01
CA THR A 95 21.76 4.86 39.06
C THR A 95 20.56 5.57 38.46
N ASP A 96 19.47 5.69 39.21
CA ASP A 96 18.29 6.45 38.79
C ASP A 96 18.61 7.93 38.56
N GLU A 97 19.64 8.47 39.21
CA GLU A 97 20.02 9.88 39.11
C GLU A 97 20.38 10.29 37.67
N THR A 98 21.17 9.48 36.97
CA THR A 98 21.57 9.80 35.58
C THR A 98 20.38 9.74 34.63
N ILE A 99 19.45 8.80 34.83
CA ILE A 99 18.19 8.70 34.05
C ILE A 99 17.31 9.93 34.31
N ILE A 100 17.11 10.30 35.58
CA ILE A 100 16.31 11.47 35.96
C ILE A 100 16.89 12.76 35.35
N GLN A 101 18.20 12.94 35.42
CA GLN A 101 18.87 14.09 34.80
C GLN A 101 18.68 14.10 33.28
N THR A 102 18.69 12.93 32.64
CA THR A 102 18.46 12.82 31.19
C THR A 102 17.03 13.23 30.83
N VAL A 103 16.03 12.79 31.60
CA VAL A 103 14.62 13.21 31.43
C VAL A 103 14.48 14.73 31.64
N GLN A 104 15.20 15.32 32.60
CA GLN A 104 15.20 16.77 32.82
C GLN A 104 15.77 17.55 31.64
N VAL A 105 16.80 17.02 30.97
CA VAL A 105 17.35 17.63 29.74
C VAL A 105 16.31 17.60 28.61
N ILE A 106 15.61 16.47 28.43
CA ILE A 106 14.53 16.35 27.45
C ILE A 106 13.38 17.32 27.76
N ASP A 107 12.96 17.43 29.02
CA ASP A 107 11.94 18.39 29.46
C ASP A 107 12.36 19.84 29.13
N PHE A 108 13.61 20.20 29.42
CA PHE A 108 14.18 21.50 29.09
C PHE A 108 14.14 21.79 27.59
N LEU A 109 14.67 20.90 26.75
CA LEU A 109 14.71 21.07 25.30
C LEU A 109 13.30 21.16 24.69
N ALA A 110 12.40 20.27 25.11
CA ALA A 110 11.01 20.29 24.64
C ALA A 110 10.30 21.58 25.05
N SER A 111 10.44 22.02 26.31
CA SER A 111 9.80 23.26 26.79
C SER A 111 10.26 24.50 26.01
N ARG A 112 11.53 24.53 25.61
CA ARG A 112 12.13 25.67 24.91
C ARG A 112 11.65 25.78 23.46
N TYR A 113 11.62 24.64 22.74
CA TYR A 113 11.39 24.65 21.30
C TYR A 113 9.97 24.23 20.89
N ALA A 114 9.12 23.77 21.80
CA ALA A 114 7.76 23.28 21.49
C ALA A 114 6.88 24.25 20.69
N LYS A 115 7.12 25.56 20.79
CA LYS A 115 6.38 26.60 20.07
C LYS A 115 6.99 26.98 18.72
N SER A 116 8.20 26.49 18.41
CA SER A 116 8.81 26.74 17.11
C SER A 116 8.13 25.86 16.05
N PRO A 117 7.65 26.43 14.93
CA PRO A 117 7.12 25.65 13.83
C PRO A 117 8.18 24.75 13.17
N SER A 118 9.46 25.02 13.42
CA SER A 118 10.58 24.20 12.94
C SER A 118 10.90 23.04 13.87
N LEU A 119 10.27 22.86 15.04
CA LEU A 119 10.50 21.64 15.83
C LEU A 119 9.82 20.44 15.15
N LEU A 120 10.62 19.64 14.45
CA LEU A 120 10.15 18.42 13.78
C LEU A 120 10.10 17.24 14.75
N ALA A 121 11.19 17.02 15.50
CA ALA A 121 11.28 15.89 16.42
C ALA A 121 12.25 16.13 17.58
N VAL A 122 12.07 15.34 18.64
CA VAL A 122 13.04 15.20 19.73
C VAL A 122 13.45 13.74 19.83
N GLU A 123 14.73 13.44 19.61
CA GLU A 123 15.31 12.13 19.88
C GLU A 123 15.76 12.03 21.32
N LEU A 124 15.19 11.04 22.00
CA LEU A 124 15.29 10.92 23.45
C LEU A 124 16.68 10.47 23.88
N LEU A 125 17.36 9.63 23.10
CA LEU A 125 18.69 9.14 23.40
C LEU A 125 19.27 8.45 22.17
N ASN A 126 20.47 8.83 21.74
CA ASN A 126 21.17 8.17 20.64
C ASN A 126 21.92 6.92 21.10
N GLU A 127 21.71 5.78 20.45
CA GLU A 127 22.59 4.59 20.49
C GLU A 127 22.95 4.06 21.90
N PRO A 128 21.95 3.71 22.75
CA PRO A 128 22.23 3.04 24.02
C PRO A 128 22.84 1.65 23.80
N LEU A 129 23.89 1.29 24.55
CA LEU A 129 24.61 0.03 24.35
C LEU A 129 24.20 -1.07 25.35
N ALA A 130 23.78 -2.23 24.82
CA ALA A 130 23.56 -3.45 25.59
C ALA A 130 24.88 -4.18 25.94
N PRO A 131 24.91 -5.01 27.01
CA PRO A 131 23.82 -5.32 27.94
C PRO A 131 23.75 -4.38 29.16
N LYS A 132 24.65 -3.38 29.25
CA LYS A 132 24.69 -2.44 30.39
C LYS A 132 23.43 -1.58 30.46
N VAL A 133 22.90 -1.16 29.31
CA VAL A 133 21.50 -0.72 29.21
C VAL A 133 20.64 -1.97 29.05
N SER A 134 19.63 -2.13 29.92
CA SER A 134 18.66 -3.23 29.84
C SER A 134 17.34 -2.79 29.22
N ALA A 135 16.56 -3.74 28.70
CA ALA A 135 15.26 -3.44 28.09
C ALA A 135 14.31 -2.69 29.05
N GLY A 136 14.21 -3.16 30.30
CA GLY A 136 13.33 -2.56 31.31
C GLY A 136 13.74 -1.12 31.68
N MET A 137 15.05 -0.88 31.78
CA MET A 137 15.60 0.46 32.03
C MET A 137 15.28 1.41 30.88
N LEU A 138 15.51 0.96 29.64
CA LEU A 138 15.30 1.77 28.45
C LEU A 138 13.82 2.11 28.24
N LYS A 139 12.92 1.13 28.45
CA LYS A 139 11.46 1.35 28.41
C LYS A 139 11.00 2.37 29.44
N LYS A 140 11.48 2.25 30.69
CA LYS A 140 11.15 3.21 31.75
C LYS A 140 11.61 4.62 31.37
N TYR A 141 12.85 4.76 30.92
CA TYR A 141 13.38 6.04 30.46
C TYR A 141 12.58 6.62 29.29
N TYR A 142 12.33 5.84 28.24
CA TYR A 142 11.57 6.30 27.07
C TYR A 142 10.13 6.69 27.43
N GLN A 143 9.47 5.98 28.34
CA GLN A 143 8.16 6.39 28.85
C GLN A 143 8.21 7.76 29.53
N ASP A 144 9.17 7.97 30.43
CA ASP A 144 9.28 9.20 31.22
C ASP A 144 9.70 10.40 30.34
N ALA A 145 10.64 10.19 29.42
CA ALA A 145 11.11 11.21 28.49
C ALA A 145 10.08 11.53 27.39
N TYR A 146 9.33 10.54 26.90
CA TYR A 146 8.18 10.77 26.01
C TYR A 146 7.13 11.65 26.72
N ASN A 147 6.81 11.34 27.97
CA ASN A 147 5.89 12.14 28.77
C ASN A 147 6.42 13.58 28.93
N ALA A 148 7.73 13.76 29.13
CA ALA A 148 8.35 15.09 29.21
C ALA A 148 8.17 15.91 27.92
N VAL A 149 8.35 15.31 26.74
CA VAL A 149 8.08 16.00 25.46
C VAL A 149 6.59 16.35 25.34
N ARG A 150 5.71 15.39 25.63
CA ARG A 150 4.26 15.54 25.47
C ARG A 150 3.61 16.53 26.44
N LYS A 151 4.29 16.95 27.50
CA LYS A 151 3.85 18.09 28.34
C LYS A 151 3.74 19.40 27.54
N TYR A 152 4.57 19.57 26.50
CA TYR A 152 4.73 20.85 25.81
C TYR A 152 4.26 20.83 24.36
N THR A 153 4.30 19.68 23.68
CA THR A 153 3.86 19.56 22.28
C THR A 153 3.26 18.19 21.94
N SER A 154 2.11 18.22 21.27
CA SER A 154 1.49 17.05 20.63
C SER A 154 2.01 16.79 19.22
N ASP A 155 2.69 17.76 18.61
CA ASP A 155 2.91 17.81 17.16
C ASP A 155 4.28 17.27 16.78
N ALA A 156 5.31 17.52 17.60
CA ALA A 156 6.66 17.02 17.34
C ALA A 156 6.70 15.48 17.42
N TYR A 157 7.46 14.85 16.53
CA TYR A 157 7.76 13.42 16.64
C TYR A 157 8.68 13.16 17.84
N VAL A 158 8.55 11.99 18.46
CA VAL A 158 9.44 11.54 19.54
C VAL A 158 10.23 10.34 19.07
N ILE A 159 11.54 10.51 18.91
CA ILE A 159 12.39 9.46 18.36
C ILE A 159 12.99 8.64 19.51
N MET A 160 12.85 7.31 19.42
CA MET A 160 13.42 6.32 20.34
C MET A 160 14.45 5.48 19.58
N SER A 161 15.70 5.51 20.00
CA SER A 161 16.78 4.76 19.34
C SER A 161 16.76 3.28 19.71
N ASN A 162 17.04 2.44 18.71
CA ASN A 162 17.34 1.04 18.89
C ASN A 162 18.64 0.84 19.69
N PRO A 163 18.64 -0.01 20.72
CA PRO A 163 19.87 -0.34 21.43
C PRO A 163 20.87 -1.12 20.57
N ILE A 164 22.14 -0.73 20.63
CA ILE A 164 23.22 -1.43 19.93
C ILE A 164 23.50 -2.77 20.62
N ASN A 165 23.74 -3.81 19.82
CA ASN A 165 24.08 -5.17 20.26
C ASN A 165 23.07 -5.81 21.21
N ALA A 166 21.80 -5.41 21.15
CA ALA A 166 20.73 -5.98 21.95
C ALA A 166 19.97 -7.10 21.22
N ASP A 167 19.77 -8.22 21.90
CA ASP A 167 18.84 -9.29 21.51
C ASP A 167 17.37 -8.90 21.73
N TYR A 168 17.11 -7.81 22.46
CA TYR A 168 15.78 -7.28 22.79
C TYR A 168 15.35 -6.08 21.92
N SER A 169 16.03 -5.82 20.79
CA SER A 169 15.70 -4.73 19.84
C SER A 169 14.21 -4.72 19.42
N ASN A 170 13.66 -5.90 19.10
CA ASN A 170 12.24 -6.07 18.74
C ASN A 170 11.30 -5.72 19.90
N GLU A 171 11.72 -5.92 21.14
CA GLU A 171 10.95 -5.60 22.34
C GLU A 171 10.81 -4.08 22.52
N ILE A 172 11.87 -3.33 22.19
CA ILE A 172 11.86 -1.86 22.22
C ILE A 172 11.07 -1.30 21.05
N LEU A 173 11.20 -1.89 19.84
CA LEU A 173 10.34 -1.54 18.70
C LEU A 173 8.86 -1.69 19.09
N GLN A 174 8.47 -2.86 19.60
CA GLN A 174 7.10 -3.13 20.08
C GLN A 174 6.61 -2.10 21.10
N PHE A 175 7.47 -1.72 22.03
CA PHE A 175 7.17 -0.69 23.01
C PHE A 175 6.98 0.69 22.36
N ALA A 176 7.87 1.12 21.46
CA ALA A 176 7.83 2.43 20.82
C ALA A 176 6.54 2.66 20.02
N GLY A 177 6.04 1.67 19.27
CA GLY A 177 4.77 1.82 18.54
C GLY A 177 3.50 1.84 19.39
N GLY A 178 3.61 1.69 20.72
CA GLY A 178 2.52 2.02 21.64
C GLY A 178 2.30 3.53 21.81
N PHE A 179 3.20 4.38 21.29
CA PHE A 179 3.21 5.82 21.51
C PHE A 179 2.82 6.61 20.24
N PHE A 180 1.96 7.62 20.42
CA PHE A 180 1.54 8.49 19.32
C PHE A 180 2.69 9.40 18.87
N GLY A 181 2.90 9.47 17.55
CA GLY A 181 3.98 10.27 16.95
C GLY A 181 5.37 9.80 17.36
N ALA A 182 5.54 8.54 17.76
CA ALA A 182 6.86 7.96 18.00
C ALA A 182 7.52 7.49 16.69
N VAL A 183 8.83 7.61 16.65
CA VAL A 183 9.69 7.14 15.54
C VAL A 183 10.76 6.23 16.14
N PHE A 184 11.01 5.08 15.51
CA PHE A 184 12.04 4.15 15.94
C PHE A 184 13.30 4.36 15.10
N ASP A 185 14.39 4.83 15.72
CA ASP A 185 15.66 5.08 15.04
C ASP A 185 16.53 3.82 15.01
N VAL A 186 17.14 3.54 13.86
CA VAL A 186 17.96 2.35 13.61
C VAL A 186 19.30 2.75 13.02
N HIS A 187 20.38 2.31 13.66
CA HIS A 187 21.74 2.71 13.31
C HIS A 187 22.45 1.62 12.50
N TYR A 188 22.34 1.69 11.17
CA TYR A 188 22.96 0.75 10.25
C TYR A 188 24.25 1.30 9.63
N TYR A 189 25.39 0.72 9.99
CA TYR A 189 26.69 1.12 9.45
C TYR A 189 27.27 0.05 8.52
N ASN A 190 27.05 0.20 7.21
CA ASN A 190 27.72 -0.64 6.21
C ASN A 190 29.24 -0.41 6.20
N MET A 191 29.67 0.85 6.42
CA MET A 191 31.07 1.26 6.35
C MET A 191 31.98 0.70 7.45
N PHE A 192 31.42 0.18 8.54
CA PHE A 192 32.20 -0.44 9.62
C PHE A 192 32.17 -1.97 9.57
N ASN A 193 31.55 -2.53 8.54
CA ASN A 193 31.50 -3.96 8.32
C ASN A 193 32.49 -4.32 7.21
N GLY A 194 33.54 -5.08 7.56
CA GLY A 194 34.61 -5.47 6.62
C GLY A 194 34.14 -6.25 5.38
N SER A 195 32.91 -6.76 5.38
CA SER A 195 32.27 -7.36 4.20
C SER A 195 32.06 -6.34 3.06
N PHE A 196 32.07 -5.04 3.38
CA PHE A 196 31.85 -3.94 2.44
C PHE A 196 33.16 -3.34 1.90
N ASP A 197 34.32 -3.70 2.46
CA ASP A 197 35.62 -3.06 2.17
C ASP A 197 36.04 -3.16 0.69
N ASN A 198 35.61 -4.20 -0.02
CA ASN A 198 35.96 -4.45 -1.43
C ASN A 198 34.76 -4.31 -2.39
N THR A 199 33.71 -3.60 -1.97
CA THR A 199 32.48 -3.41 -2.77
C THR A 199 32.53 -2.10 -3.56
N THR A 200 31.82 -2.06 -4.69
CA THR A 200 31.68 -0.81 -5.46
C THR A 200 30.59 0.07 -4.85
N ALA A 201 30.64 1.38 -5.11
CA ALA A 201 29.57 2.30 -4.71
C ALA A 201 28.20 1.87 -5.26
N GLU A 202 28.14 1.38 -6.50
CA GLU A 202 26.93 0.84 -7.10
C GLU A 202 26.42 -0.38 -6.33
N TRP A 203 27.29 -1.32 -5.97
CA TRP A 203 26.90 -2.49 -5.18
C TRP A 203 26.33 -2.07 -3.82
N ASN A 204 26.94 -1.07 -3.16
CA ASN A 204 26.42 -0.53 -1.91
C ASN A 204 25.04 0.10 -2.06
N ILE A 205 24.80 0.85 -3.14
CA ILE A 205 23.48 1.41 -3.45
C ILE A 205 22.47 0.29 -3.66
N GLN A 206 22.83 -0.76 -4.40
CA GLN A 206 21.96 -1.91 -4.65
C GLN A 206 21.67 -2.71 -3.37
N PHE A 207 22.67 -2.94 -2.51
CA PHE A 207 22.47 -3.58 -1.22
C PHE A 207 21.51 -2.78 -0.31
N VAL A 208 21.67 -1.46 -0.28
CA VAL A 208 20.73 -0.59 0.46
C VAL A 208 19.31 -0.70 -0.12
N ARG A 209 19.19 -0.68 -1.46
CA ARG A 209 17.89 -0.76 -2.15
C ARG A 209 17.22 -2.12 -2.03
N ASN A 210 17.95 -3.21 -2.05
CA ASN A 210 17.38 -4.55 -2.14
C ASN A 210 17.24 -5.19 -0.77
N ASP A 211 18.29 -5.14 0.05
CA ASP A 211 18.37 -5.84 1.33
C ASP A 211 17.95 -4.92 2.47
N ARG A 212 18.63 -3.76 2.61
CA ARG A 212 18.35 -2.84 3.74
C ARG A 212 16.93 -2.29 3.68
N SER A 213 16.41 -1.99 2.49
CA SER A 213 15.03 -1.53 2.33
C SER A 213 14.01 -2.58 2.77
N ALA A 214 14.30 -3.88 2.59
CA ALA A 214 13.43 -4.95 3.04
C ALA A 214 13.44 -5.07 4.58
N GLU A 215 14.61 -4.94 5.21
CA GLU A 215 14.75 -4.87 6.66
C GLU A 215 14.01 -3.65 7.23
N LEU A 216 14.19 -2.46 6.65
CA LEU A 216 13.46 -1.25 7.03
C LEU A 216 11.95 -1.41 6.85
N ARG A 217 11.50 -2.00 5.74
CA ARG A 217 10.08 -2.36 5.53
C ARG A 217 9.54 -3.35 6.55
N SER A 218 10.40 -4.16 7.18
CA SER A 218 9.96 -5.11 8.21
C SER A 218 9.74 -4.43 9.56
N VAL A 219 10.53 -3.39 9.89
CA VAL A 219 10.43 -2.64 11.15
C VAL A 219 9.49 -1.43 11.08
N THR A 220 9.24 -0.87 9.88
CA THR A 220 8.15 0.12 9.67
C THR A 220 6.76 -0.53 9.67
N LYS A 221 6.69 -1.87 9.62
CA LYS A 221 5.45 -2.66 9.69
C LYS A 221 5.14 -3.10 11.11
N GLN A 222 5.31 -2.21 12.08
CA GLN A 222 4.84 -2.52 13.43
C GLN A 222 3.35 -2.90 13.45
N ASN A 223 2.59 -2.53 12.41
CA ASN A 223 1.23 -2.99 12.13
C ASN A 223 0.90 -3.08 10.63
N GLY A 224 1.62 -3.88 9.83
CA GLY A 224 1.32 -4.03 8.39
C GLY A 224 -0.19 -4.26 8.15
N PRO A 225 -0.93 -3.38 7.46
CA PRO A 225 -2.41 -3.39 7.45
C PRO A 225 -3.02 -4.70 6.93
N LEU A 226 -4.33 -4.88 7.12
CA LEU A 226 -5.13 -5.50 6.06
C LEU A 226 -5.05 -4.53 4.88
N THR A 227 -4.01 -4.67 4.05
CA THR A 227 -3.65 -3.66 3.04
C THR A 227 -4.55 -3.68 1.82
N TYR A 228 -5.36 -4.71 1.65
CA TYR A 228 -6.05 -4.92 0.39
C TYR A 228 -7.54 -4.74 0.58
N ASP A 229 -8.04 -3.63 0.03
CA ASP A 229 -9.47 -3.51 -0.28
C ASP A 229 -9.92 -4.77 -1.03
N GLY A 230 -11.09 -5.29 -0.70
CA GLY A 230 -11.56 -6.56 -1.22
C GLY A 230 -11.05 -7.82 -0.54
N THR A 231 -10.22 -7.72 0.51
CA THR A 231 -9.84 -8.91 1.31
C THR A 231 -11.10 -9.59 1.83
N GLN A 232 -11.18 -10.91 1.66
CA GLN A 232 -12.27 -11.76 2.11
C GLN A 232 -11.90 -12.44 3.42
N LEU A 233 -12.63 -12.10 4.49
CA LEU A 233 -12.42 -12.60 5.84
C LEU A 233 -13.61 -13.43 6.33
N GLN A 234 -13.31 -14.43 7.15
CA GLN A 234 -14.30 -15.15 7.95
C GLN A 234 -13.97 -14.97 9.42
N PHE A 235 -14.97 -14.67 10.24
CA PHE A 235 -14.81 -14.41 11.67
C PHE A 235 -15.45 -15.54 12.48
N LYS A 236 -14.66 -16.26 13.26
CA LYS A 236 -15.12 -17.32 14.15
C LYS A 236 -15.06 -16.84 15.59
N SER A 237 -16.20 -16.85 16.28
CA SER A 237 -16.27 -16.49 17.69
C SER A 237 -15.51 -17.51 18.55
N VAL A 238 -14.71 -17.02 19.49
CA VAL A 238 -13.95 -17.88 20.41
C VAL A 238 -14.82 -18.47 21.53
N THR A 239 -15.96 -17.84 21.85
CA THR A 239 -16.81 -18.25 22.98
C THR A 239 -17.79 -19.36 22.63
N ASN A 240 -18.35 -19.35 21.42
CA ASN A 240 -19.30 -20.36 20.97
C ASN A 240 -18.80 -21.23 19.79
N ASN A 241 -17.58 -20.97 19.28
CA ASN A 241 -16.97 -21.68 18.16
C ASN A 241 -17.78 -21.65 16.85
N MET A 242 -18.64 -20.64 16.67
CA MET A 242 -19.43 -20.46 15.45
C MET A 242 -18.91 -19.29 14.61
N TYR A 243 -19.05 -19.39 13.30
CA TYR A 243 -18.75 -18.31 12.36
C TYR A 243 -19.87 -17.26 12.35
N LEU A 244 -19.46 -15.99 12.20
CA LEU A 244 -20.34 -14.92 11.81
C LEU A 244 -20.90 -15.19 10.42
N ALA A 245 -22.19 -14.96 10.23
CA ALA A 245 -22.92 -15.17 8.98
C ALA A 245 -23.89 -14.04 8.75
N ALA A 246 -23.97 -13.56 7.50
CA ALA A 246 -25.05 -12.69 7.05
C ALA A 246 -26.25 -13.55 6.66
N GLU A 247 -27.33 -13.50 7.44
CA GLU A 247 -28.54 -14.29 7.12
C GLU A 247 -29.10 -13.89 5.75
N ASN A 248 -29.50 -14.89 4.96
CA ASN A 248 -29.88 -14.78 3.55
C ASN A 248 -28.77 -14.26 2.61
N GLY A 249 -27.51 -14.24 3.07
CA GLY A 249 -26.39 -13.62 2.36
C GLY A 249 -26.38 -12.09 2.43
N GLY A 250 -27.32 -11.49 3.16
CA GLY A 250 -27.58 -10.05 3.21
C GLY A 250 -29.08 -9.74 3.27
N GLY A 251 -29.42 -8.57 3.81
CA GLY A 251 -30.79 -8.09 3.95
C GLY A 251 -31.42 -8.41 5.30
N SER A 252 -30.64 -8.96 6.23
CA SER A 252 -31.08 -9.39 7.55
C SER A 252 -29.97 -9.20 8.61
N ALA A 253 -30.10 -9.86 9.76
CA ALA A 253 -29.14 -9.81 10.85
C ALA A 253 -27.81 -10.50 10.53
N ILE A 254 -26.75 -10.06 11.20
CA ILE A 254 -25.51 -10.82 11.35
C ILE A 254 -25.63 -11.69 12.62
N VAL A 255 -25.33 -12.97 12.49
CA VAL A 255 -25.45 -13.96 13.57
C VAL A 255 -24.23 -14.85 13.63
N ALA A 256 -23.98 -15.51 14.77
CA ALA A 256 -22.86 -16.42 15.01
C ALA A 256 -23.37 -17.84 15.28
N ASN A 257 -23.80 -18.56 14.25
CA ASN A 257 -24.52 -19.84 14.37
C ASN A 257 -24.09 -20.91 13.34
N ARG A 258 -22.97 -20.72 12.64
CA ARG A 258 -22.49 -21.63 11.59
C ARG A 258 -21.23 -22.37 12.03
N GLU A 259 -21.24 -23.70 11.91
CA GLU A 259 -20.08 -24.53 12.24
C GLU A 259 -19.01 -24.52 11.14
N LYS A 260 -19.44 -24.33 9.88
CA LYS A 260 -18.61 -24.27 8.68
C LYS A 260 -18.90 -22.99 7.92
N ALA A 261 -17.85 -22.41 7.35
CA ALA A 261 -17.95 -21.17 6.59
C ALA A 261 -17.94 -21.43 5.08
N SER A 262 -18.72 -20.66 4.34
CA SER A 262 -18.82 -20.61 2.89
C SER A 262 -19.12 -19.16 2.48
N GLY A 263 -20.05 -18.92 1.55
CA GLY A 263 -20.37 -17.59 1.02
C GLY A 263 -20.95 -16.62 2.04
N TRP A 264 -21.92 -17.03 2.87
CA TRP A 264 -22.62 -16.13 3.79
C TRP A 264 -21.79 -15.74 5.02
N GLU A 265 -20.78 -16.53 5.34
CA GLU A 265 -19.84 -16.31 6.42
C GLU A 265 -18.62 -15.49 5.98
N THR A 266 -18.54 -15.14 4.70
CA THR A 266 -17.42 -14.41 4.11
C THR A 266 -17.76 -12.93 3.95
N PHE A 267 -16.93 -12.08 4.53
CA PHE A 267 -17.06 -10.63 4.54
C PHE A 267 -15.93 -10.00 3.75
N LYS A 268 -16.27 -9.07 2.86
CA LYS A 268 -15.32 -8.32 2.05
C LYS A 268 -15.00 -6.99 2.71
N LEU A 269 -13.72 -6.64 2.81
CA LEU A 269 -13.29 -5.39 3.42
C LEU A 269 -13.25 -4.27 2.39
N TRP A 270 -13.98 -3.19 2.63
CA TRP A 270 -13.81 -1.92 1.90
C TRP A 270 -12.98 -0.98 2.75
N ARG A 271 -11.75 -0.70 2.31
CA ARG A 271 -10.79 0.08 3.11
C ARG A 271 -11.14 1.56 3.03
N ILE A 272 -11.23 2.19 4.20
CA ILE A 272 -11.31 3.65 4.36
C ILE A 272 -9.93 4.19 4.75
N ASN A 273 -9.27 3.54 5.72
CA ASN A 273 -7.89 3.80 6.10
C ASN A 273 -7.26 2.53 6.72
N GLU A 274 -6.10 2.63 7.35
CA GLU A 274 -5.34 1.49 7.90
C GLU A 274 -6.11 0.60 8.88
N THR A 275 -7.02 1.17 9.66
CA THR A 275 -7.77 0.44 10.70
C THR A 275 -9.26 0.46 10.47
N THR A 276 -9.75 1.31 9.56
CA THR A 276 -11.17 1.60 9.37
C THR A 276 -11.68 1.05 8.05
N PHE A 277 -12.79 0.32 8.10
CA PHE A 277 -13.35 -0.43 6.98
C PHE A 277 -14.87 -0.38 6.98
N ASN A 278 -15.47 -0.53 5.80
CA ASN A 278 -16.82 -1.09 5.70
C ASN A 278 -16.72 -2.61 5.47
N LEU A 279 -17.70 -3.35 5.96
CA LEU A 279 -17.80 -4.80 5.79
C LEU A 279 -18.95 -5.09 4.82
N ARG A 280 -18.65 -5.65 3.64
CA ARG A 280 -19.65 -5.98 2.63
C ARG A 280 -19.92 -7.49 2.62
N VAL A 281 -21.19 -7.89 2.58
CA VAL A 281 -21.63 -9.29 2.63
C VAL A 281 -21.91 -9.85 1.25
N PHE A 282 -22.25 -11.14 1.16
CA PHE A 282 -22.43 -11.90 -0.08
C PHE A 282 -23.34 -11.20 -1.12
N ASN A 283 -24.49 -10.67 -0.71
CA ASN A 283 -25.44 -9.93 -1.57
C ASN A 283 -25.12 -8.44 -1.67
N ASN A 284 -23.84 -8.06 -1.55
CA ASN A 284 -23.32 -6.71 -1.78
C ASN A 284 -23.83 -5.61 -0.82
N GLN A 285 -24.55 -5.98 0.24
CA GLN A 285 -24.96 -5.06 1.30
C GLN A 285 -23.85 -4.84 2.33
N PHE A 286 -23.95 -3.76 3.09
CA PHE A 286 -22.99 -3.38 4.12
C PHE A 286 -23.52 -3.71 5.51
N VAL A 287 -22.63 -4.22 6.35
CA VAL A 287 -22.88 -4.39 7.78
C VAL A 287 -23.11 -3.02 8.41
N SER A 288 -24.09 -2.91 9.30
CA SER A 288 -24.43 -1.71 10.05
C SER A 288 -24.91 -2.04 11.47
N ILE A 289 -25.02 -1.03 12.33
CA ILE A 289 -25.65 -1.17 13.64
C ILE A 289 -27.09 -0.63 13.59
N GLY A 290 -28.06 -1.46 13.98
CA GLY A 290 -29.44 -1.05 14.22
C GLY A 290 -29.60 -0.23 15.51
N GLY A 291 -30.72 0.50 15.64
CA GLY A 291 -30.96 1.41 16.78
C GLY A 291 -30.99 0.76 18.17
N ASN A 292 -31.11 -0.57 18.25
CA ASN A 292 -31.04 -1.36 19.48
C ASN A 292 -29.67 -2.01 19.72
N GLY A 293 -28.65 -1.69 18.92
CA GLY A 293 -27.32 -2.29 18.99
C GLY A 293 -27.20 -3.63 18.25
N ALA A 294 -28.24 -4.12 17.57
CA ALA A 294 -28.15 -5.32 16.74
C ALA A 294 -27.28 -5.07 15.51
N VAL A 295 -26.49 -6.06 15.11
CA VAL A 295 -25.68 -5.99 13.88
C VAL A 295 -26.50 -6.56 12.72
N ILE A 296 -26.66 -5.78 11.66
CA ILE A 296 -27.46 -6.14 10.48
C ILE A 296 -26.67 -5.87 9.20
N ALA A 297 -27.12 -6.39 8.05
CA ALA A 297 -26.49 -6.15 6.76
C ALA A 297 -27.53 -5.78 5.69
N THR A 298 -28.19 -4.65 5.86
CA THR A 298 -29.30 -4.20 4.99
C THR A 298 -28.92 -3.02 4.08
N ALA A 299 -27.89 -2.26 4.44
CA ALA A 299 -27.50 -1.04 3.73
C ALA A 299 -26.92 -1.35 2.35
N THR A 300 -27.33 -0.64 1.31
CA THR A 300 -26.79 -0.79 -0.05
C THR A 300 -25.67 0.20 -0.36
N VAL A 301 -25.49 1.22 0.49
CA VAL A 301 -24.43 2.23 0.42
C VAL A 301 -23.85 2.39 1.83
N PRO A 302 -22.52 2.43 2.01
CA PRO A 302 -21.92 2.64 3.31
C PRO A 302 -21.99 4.12 3.74
N GLY A 303 -22.26 4.35 5.02
CA GLY A 303 -22.16 5.64 5.67
C GLY A 303 -21.56 5.51 7.08
N PRO A 304 -21.74 6.51 7.96
CA PRO A 304 -21.16 6.50 9.30
C PRO A 304 -21.54 5.29 10.16
N ASN A 305 -22.74 4.72 9.98
CA ASN A 305 -23.20 3.54 10.73
C ASN A 305 -22.63 2.22 10.22
N GLU A 306 -22.01 2.23 9.03
CA GLU A 306 -21.39 1.08 8.36
C GLU A 306 -19.86 1.11 8.51
N THR A 307 -19.30 2.03 9.31
CA THR A 307 -17.87 2.26 9.45
C THR A 307 -17.30 1.60 10.72
N PHE A 308 -16.55 0.52 10.55
CA PHE A 308 -15.99 -0.28 11.65
C PHE A 308 -14.48 -0.14 11.72
N GLN A 309 -13.91 -0.21 12.93
CA GLN A 309 -12.47 -0.38 13.11
C GLN A 309 -12.15 -1.85 13.35
N ILE A 310 -11.20 -2.41 12.61
CA ILE A 310 -10.69 -3.76 12.84
C ILE A 310 -9.41 -3.64 13.67
N ILE A 311 -9.40 -4.26 14.84
CA ILE A 311 -8.28 -4.27 15.78
C ILE A 311 -7.74 -5.69 15.85
N ARG A 312 -6.45 -5.88 15.63
CA ARG A 312 -5.77 -7.19 15.69
C ARG A 312 -4.99 -7.29 16.99
N LEU A 313 -4.82 -8.51 17.50
CA LEU A 313 -3.87 -8.76 18.59
C LEU A 313 -2.46 -8.83 18.03
N ASP A 314 -1.56 -8.00 18.54
CA ASP A 314 -0.18 -7.88 18.02
C ASP A 314 0.60 -9.19 18.12
N SER A 315 0.42 -9.94 19.22
CA SER A 315 1.09 -11.23 19.44
C SER A 315 0.47 -12.41 18.68
N ASP A 316 -0.76 -12.27 18.18
CA ASP A 316 -1.48 -13.30 17.43
C ASP A 316 -2.45 -12.63 16.44
N LYS A 317 -1.96 -12.40 15.22
CA LYS A 317 -2.71 -11.70 14.16
C LYS A 317 -3.91 -12.47 13.63
N SER A 318 -4.09 -13.74 14.03
CA SER A 318 -5.31 -14.48 13.76
C SER A 318 -6.48 -14.04 14.64
N ARG A 319 -6.23 -13.30 15.72
CA ARG A 319 -7.27 -12.78 16.62
C ARG A 319 -7.59 -11.32 16.33
N MET A 320 -8.87 -11.03 16.19
CA MET A 320 -9.37 -9.68 15.90
C MET A 320 -10.58 -9.32 16.76
N ARG A 321 -10.79 -8.01 16.92
CA ARG A 321 -12.03 -7.39 17.38
C ARG A 321 -12.54 -6.43 16.32
N ILE A 322 -13.85 -6.23 16.31
CA ILE A 322 -14.51 -5.29 15.41
C ILE A 322 -15.14 -4.21 16.28
N ARG A 323 -14.60 -2.99 16.26
CA ARG A 323 -15.20 -1.83 16.94
C ARG A 323 -16.20 -1.18 16.01
N ALA A 324 -17.40 -0.99 16.50
CA ALA A 324 -18.49 -0.40 15.75
C ALA A 324 -18.50 1.13 15.89
N PRO A 325 -19.22 1.85 15.02
CA PRO A 325 -19.27 3.33 15.03
C PRO A 325 -19.68 3.96 16.36
N ASN A 326 -20.44 3.24 17.19
CA ASN A 326 -20.85 3.69 18.54
C ASN A 326 -19.73 3.56 19.60
N GLY A 327 -18.50 3.20 19.20
CA GLY A 327 -17.33 3.05 20.05
C GLY A 327 -17.26 1.73 20.83
N LYS A 328 -18.26 0.84 20.69
CA LYS A 328 -18.33 -0.47 21.36
C LYS A 328 -17.82 -1.58 20.45
N PHE A 329 -17.35 -2.68 21.04
CA PHE A 329 -17.00 -3.87 20.25
C PHE A 329 -18.23 -4.69 19.92
N LEU A 330 -18.20 -5.33 18.76
CA LEU A 330 -19.12 -6.42 18.44
C LEU A 330 -18.88 -7.56 19.42
N GLN A 331 -19.96 -8.19 19.89
CA GLN A 331 -19.91 -9.40 20.70
C GLN A 331 -20.97 -10.41 20.31
N VAL A 332 -20.64 -11.69 20.51
CA VAL A 332 -21.57 -12.80 20.40
C VAL A 332 -22.24 -13.06 21.75
N LYS A 333 -23.57 -12.98 21.79
CA LYS A 333 -24.39 -13.28 22.96
C LYS A 333 -24.81 -14.76 22.97
N ALA A 334 -25.49 -15.16 24.05
CA ALA A 334 -26.17 -16.45 24.12
C ALA A 334 -27.10 -16.65 22.89
N MET A 335 -27.21 -17.88 22.43
CA MET A 335 -27.95 -18.27 21.22
C MET A 335 -27.42 -17.69 19.89
N GLY A 336 -26.21 -17.10 19.88
CA GLY A 336 -25.53 -16.69 18.65
C GLY A 336 -25.98 -15.34 18.07
N SER A 337 -26.75 -14.53 18.82
CA SER A 337 -27.03 -13.15 18.38
C SER A 337 -25.77 -12.28 18.47
N VAL A 338 -25.60 -11.33 17.54
CA VAL A 338 -24.45 -10.44 17.46
C VAL A 338 -24.89 -9.00 17.69
N THR A 339 -24.20 -8.32 18.59
CA THR A 339 -24.56 -6.96 19.06
C THR A 339 -23.32 -6.09 19.23
N ALA A 340 -23.48 -4.78 19.11
CA ALA A 340 -22.42 -3.78 19.23
C ALA A 340 -22.51 -3.01 20.55
N ASP A 341 -22.44 -3.70 21.68
CA ASP A 341 -22.63 -3.14 23.03
C ASP A 341 -21.53 -3.55 24.02
N HIS A 342 -20.44 -4.18 23.55
CA HIS A 342 -19.36 -4.64 24.40
C HIS A 342 -18.38 -3.53 24.78
N GLY A 343 -17.86 -3.57 26.03
CA GLY A 343 -17.04 -2.53 26.64
C GLY A 343 -15.74 -2.20 25.89
N ALA A 344 -15.12 -1.06 26.20
CA ALA A 344 -13.95 -0.55 25.46
C ALA A 344 -12.59 -1.17 25.87
N SER A 345 -12.52 -1.85 27.01
CA SER A 345 -11.33 -2.54 27.55
C SER A 345 -11.69 -3.97 27.92
N THR A 346 -10.99 -4.94 27.35
CA THR A 346 -11.31 -6.37 27.47
C THR A 346 -10.06 -7.24 27.31
N ASN A 347 -10.12 -8.53 27.67
CA ASN A 347 -9.00 -9.47 27.56
C ASN A 347 -9.00 -10.17 26.18
N TRP A 348 -7.94 -10.85 25.77
CA TRP A 348 -7.89 -11.56 24.47
C TRP A 348 -8.18 -13.08 24.58
N GLY A 349 -8.74 -13.49 25.73
CA GLY A 349 -9.01 -14.87 26.07
C GLY A 349 -10.12 -15.49 25.24
N ASN A 350 -10.26 -16.81 25.33
CA ASN A 350 -11.34 -17.55 24.67
C ASN A 350 -12.70 -17.37 25.36
N ASP A 351 -12.72 -16.72 26.51
CA ASP A 351 -13.89 -16.34 27.30
C ASP A 351 -14.45 -14.96 26.91
N ASP A 352 -13.71 -14.16 26.11
CA ASP A 352 -14.16 -12.84 25.68
C ASP A 352 -15.07 -12.95 24.44
N PRO A 353 -16.36 -12.57 24.55
CA PRO A 353 -17.33 -12.68 23.45
C PRO A 353 -17.10 -11.69 22.31
N SER A 354 -16.19 -10.74 22.45
CA SER A 354 -15.81 -9.77 21.42
C SER A 354 -14.63 -10.18 20.55
N VAL A 355 -13.97 -11.29 20.89
CA VAL A 355 -12.78 -11.80 20.18
C VAL A 355 -13.19 -12.82 19.12
N PHE A 356 -12.63 -12.65 17.92
CA PHE A 356 -12.82 -13.55 16.80
C PHE A 356 -11.49 -14.10 16.32
N VAL A 357 -11.43 -15.41 16.06
CA VAL A 357 -10.38 -16.01 15.23
C VAL A 357 -10.75 -15.78 13.77
N VAL A 358 -9.82 -15.27 12.99
CA VAL A 358 -10.04 -14.80 11.63
C VAL A 358 -9.30 -15.66 10.63
N ASN A 359 -10.03 -16.08 9.60
CA ASN A 359 -9.47 -16.76 8.44
C ASN A 359 -9.45 -15.80 7.24
N ASN A 360 -8.31 -15.69 6.57
CA ASN A 360 -8.16 -14.93 5.33
C ASN A 360 -8.33 -15.89 4.15
N ILE A 361 -9.40 -15.68 3.37
CA ILE A 361 -9.80 -16.59 2.30
C ILE A 361 -9.17 -16.20 0.97
N TYR A 362 -9.15 -14.91 0.68
CA TYR A 362 -8.71 -14.38 -0.60
C TYR A 362 -8.42 -12.89 -0.49
N GLY A 363 -7.45 -12.41 -1.25
CA GLY A 363 -7.11 -10.98 -1.33
C GLY A 363 -6.75 -10.59 -2.75
N LEU A 364 -7.45 -9.59 -3.28
CA LEU A 364 -7.13 -8.98 -4.57
C LEU A 364 -5.86 -8.14 -4.45
N GLN A 365 -5.08 -8.08 -5.53
CA GLN A 365 -3.77 -7.41 -5.55
C GLN A 365 -3.61 -6.51 -6.78
N GLY A 366 -4.73 -6.06 -7.38
CA GLY A 366 -4.74 -5.24 -8.57
C GLY A 366 -4.51 -3.75 -8.28
N GLU A 367 -4.56 -2.94 -9.34
CA GLU A 367 -4.29 -1.49 -9.25
C GLU A 367 -5.23 -0.77 -8.29
N TYR A 368 -6.50 -1.21 -8.16
CA TYR A 368 -7.42 -0.66 -7.16
C TYR A 368 -6.87 -0.83 -5.74
N GLN A 369 -6.39 -2.03 -5.40
CA GLN A 369 -5.86 -2.33 -4.07
C GLN A 369 -4.54 -1.62 -3.79
N ILE A 370 -3.68 -1.48 -4.80
CA ILE A 370 -2.45 -0.69 -4.68
C ILE A 370 -2.81 0.78 -4.40
N CYS A 371 -3.65 1.37 -5.26
CA CYS A 371 -4.00 2.78 -5.15
C CYS A 371 -4.75 3.11 -3.86
N ASN A 372 -5.72 2.28 -3.46
CA ASN A 372 -6.47 2.51 -2.22
C ASN A 372 -5.70 2.05 -0.98
N GLY A 373 -4.74 1.12 -1.12
CA GLY A 373 -3.90 0.60 -0.04
C GLY A 373 -2.80 1.59 0.37
N TYR A 374 -2.26 2.33 -0.60
CA TYR A 374 -1.44 3.50 -0.34
C TYR A 374 -2.31 4.74 -0.11
N SER A 375 -1.76 5.79 0.49
CA SER A 375 -2.37 7.12 0.38
C SER A 375 -2.24 7.61 -1.06
N ALA A 376 -3.11 8.52 -1.52
CA ALA A 376 -3.06 9.03 -2.90
C ALA A 376 -1.67 9.57 -3.29
N GLY A 377 -0.95 10.21 -2.36
CA GLY A 377 0.42 10.67 -2.57
C GLY A 377 1.40 9.52 -2.80
N ASN A 378 1.41 8.52 -1.91
CA ASN A 378 2.32 7.37 -2.03
C ASN A 378 1.99 6.51 -3.26
N ALA A 379 0.70 6.33 -3.58
CA ALA A 379 0.27 5.62 -4.78
C ALA A 379 0.77 6.32 -6.05
N THR A 380 0.69 7.66 -6.08
CA THR A 380 1.17 8.47 -7.21
C THR A 380 2.67 8.32 -7.42
N GLU A 381 3.46 8.38 -6.35
CA GLU A 381 4.91 8.20 -6.41
C GLU A 381 5.28 6.81 -6.94
N VAL A 382 4.71 5.76 -6.34
CA VAL A 382 4.97 4.36 -6.71
C VAL A 382 4.61 4.08 -8.17
N LEU A 383 3.41 4.51 -8.61
CA LEU A 383 2.95 4.21 -9.97
C LEU A 383 3.67 5.04 -11.03
N ARG A 384 4.03 6.30 -10.74
CA ARG A 384 4.84 7.10 -11.69
C ARG A 384 6.25 6.55 -11.83
N GLU A 385 6.89 6.14 -10.75
CA GLU A 385 8.20 5.47 -10.83
C GLU A 385 8.09 4.19 -11.65
N HIS A 386 7.07 3.36 -11.39
CA HIS A 386 6.80 2.15 -12.17
C HIS A 386 6.64 2.45 -13.68
N TRP A 387 5.76 3.38 -14.06
CA TRP A 387 5.55 3.72 -15.48
C TRP A 387 6.78 4.31 -16.17
N ASN A 388 7.65 5.00 -15.42
CA ASN A 388 8.88 5.60 -15.98
C ASN A 388 10.02 4.60 -16.15
N THR A 389 9.94 3.41 -15.53
CA THR A 389 11.09 2.49 -15.44
C THR A 389 10.78 1.06 -15.87
N PHE A 390 9.51 0.63 -15.86
CA PHE A 390 9.15 -0.76 -16.11
C PHE A 390 9.14 -1.13 -17.60
N ILE A 391 8.58 -0.26 -18.44
CA ILE A 391 8.66 -0.35 -19.90
C ILE A 391 9.18 0.98 -20.42
N VAL A 392 10.34 0.95 -21.06
CA VAL A 392 11.05 2.11 -21.58
C VAL A 392 11.34 1.93 -23.08
N GLU A 393 11.96 2.94 -23.69
CA GLU A 393 12.26 2.91 -25.12
C GLU A 393 13.10 1.69 -25.54
N ASP A 394 14.09 1.30 -24.72
CA ASP A 394 14.97 0.18 -25.01
C ASP A 394 14.22 -1.16 -25.12
N ASP A 395 13.06 -1.31 -24.47
CA ASP A 395 12.22 -2.49 -24.61
C ASP A 395 11.58 -2.56 -26.00
N PHE A 396 11.11 -1.43 -26.55
CA PHE A 396 10.59 -1.37 -27.93
C PHE A 396 11.70 -1.64 -28.95
N LYS A 397 12.91 -1.14 -28.71
CA LYS A 397 14.07 -1.46 -29.53
C LYS A 397 14.39 -2.96 -29.48
N PHE A 398 14.34 -3.57 -28.30
CA PHE A 398 14.55 -5.00 -28.11
C PHE A 398 13.48 -5.82 -28.85
N ILE A 399 12.20 -5.49 -28.69
CA ILE A 399 11.07 -6.15 -29.38
C ILE A 399 11.29 -6.14 -30.89
N SER A 400 11.57 -4.96 -31.46
CA SER A 400 11.81 -4.79 -32.89
C SER A 400 13.04 -5.57 -33.38
N SER A 401 14.15 -5.51 -32.63
CA SER A 401 15.40 -6.20 -32.97
C SER A 401 15.29 -7.74 -32.94
N ASN A 402 14.30 -8.28 -32.22
CA ASN A 402 14.00 -9.71 -32.17
C ASN A 402 12.93 -10.14 -33.19
N GLY A 403 12.54 -9.25 -34.12
CA GLY A 403 11.60 -9.56 -35.19
C GLY A 403 10.13 -9.59 -34.77
N LEU A 404 9.81 -9.17 -33.55
CA LEU A 404 8.42 -8.94 -33.14
C LEU A 404 7.95 -7.60 -33.71
N ASN A 405 6.70 -7.56 -34.19
CA ASN A 405 6.16 -6.45 -34.97
C ASN A 405 4.93 -5.77 -34.34
N ALA A 406 4.45 -6.27 -33.21
CA ALA A 406 3.32 -5.68 -32.50
C ALA A 406 3.41 -5.91 -30.98
N VAL A 407 2.75 -5.04 -30.23
CA VAL A 407 2.54 -5.15 -28.78
C VAL A 407 1.07 -4.95 -28.44
N ARG A 408 0.56 -5.69 -27.45
CA ARG A 408 -0.77 -5.50 -26.86
C ARG A 408 -0.59 -4.79 -25.53
N ILE A 409 -1.16 -3.59 -25.37
CA ILE A 409 -0.99 -2.73 -24.20
C ILE A 409 -2.33 -2.65 -23.45
N PRO A 410 -2.46 -3.33 -22.30
CA PRO A 410 -3.62 -3.23 -21.42
C PRO A 410 -3.71 -1.85 -20.78
N VAL A 411 -4.92 -1.27 -20.76
CA VAL A 411 -5.21 0.00 -20.09
C VAL A 411 -6.51 -0.08 -19.29
N GLY A 412 -6.57 0.63 -18.16
CA GLY A 412 -7.78 0.76 -17.37
C GLY A 412 -8.62 1.96 -17.79
N TRP A 413 -9.94 1.88 -17.57
CA TRP A 413 -10.89 2.94 -17.93
C TRP A 413 -10.55 4.33 -17.37
N TRP A 414 -9.86 4.39 -16.23
CA TRP A 414 -9.45 5.63 -15.58
C TRP A 414 -8.48 6.47 -16.42
N ILE A 415 -7.79 5.86 -17.39
CA ILE A 415 -6.86 6.54 -18.31
C ILE A 415 -7.51 7.70 -19.07
N ALA A 416 -8.82 7.62 -19.35
CA ALA A 416 -9.55 8.67 -20.06
C ALA A 416 -9.77 9.94 -19.23
N SER A 417 -9.49 9.89 -17.92
CA SER A 417 -9.62 11.00 -16.98
C SER A 417 -8.27 11.58 -16.54
N ASP A 418 -7.16 11.13 -17.13
CA ASP A 418 -5.84 11.69 -16.85
C ASP A 418 -5.76 13.20 -17.15
N PRO A 419 -5.02 13.99 -16.34
CA PRO A 419 -4.16 13.56 -15.24
C PRO A 419 -4.87 13.39 -13.87
N ASN A 420 -6.20 13.51 -13.82
CA ASN A 420 -6.98 13.51 -12.58
C ASN A 420 -8.05 12.40 -12.60
N PRO A 421 -7.65 11.12 -12.61
CA PRO A 421 -8.62 10.03 -12.61
C PRO A 421 -9.45 9.99 -11.30
N PRO A 422 -10.63 9.35 -11.32
CA PRO A 422 -11.42 9.17 -10.11
C PRO A 422 -10.68 8.33 -9.07
N ALA A 423 -10.82 8.71 -7.79
CA ALA A 423 -10.25 7.96 -6.68
C ALA A 423 -10.75 6.49 -6.67
N PRO A 424 -9.89 5.52 -6.31
CA PRO A 424 -8.55 5.70 -5.75
C PRO A 424 -7.45 5.84 -6.80
N PHE A 425 -7.73 5.68 -8.09
CA PHE A 425 -6.73 5.67 -9.16
C PHE A 425 -5.93 6.99 -9.21
N VAL A 426 -4.71 6.93 -9.73
CA VAL A 426 -3.78 8.07 -9.82
C VAL A 426 -3.37 8.31 -11.27
N GLY A 427 -3.03 9.56 -11.60
CA GLY A 427 -2.74 9.97 -12.98
C GLY A 427 -1.29 9.78 -13.42
N GLY A 428 -1.11 9.44 -14.70
CA GLY A 428 0.19 9.28 -15.37
C GLY A 428 0.22 8.18 -16.42
N SER A 429 -0.73 7.25 -16.40
CA SER A 429 -0.79 6.12 -17.35
C SER A 429 -1.01 6.57 -18.79
N LEU A 430 -1.71 7.69 -19.04
CA LEU A 430 -1.90 8.23 -20.38
C LEU A 430 -0.58 8.70 -21.00
N GLN A 431 0.28 9.34 -20.20
CA GLN A 431 1.60 9.77 -20.66
C GLN A 431 2.50 8.57 -20.98
N ALA A 432 2.41 7.49 -20.19
CA ALA A 432 3.12 6.25 -20.47
C ALA A 432 2.68 5.64 -21.82
N LEU A 433 1.37 5.60 -22.09
CA LEU A 433 0.83 5.14 -23.37
C LEU A 433 1.27 6.05 -24.54
N ASP A 434 1.28 7.37 -24.36
CA ASP A 434 1.78 8.31 -25.37
C ASP A 434 3.25 8.05 -25.72
N ASN A 435 4.08 7.75 -24.73
CA ASN A 435 5.48 7.41 -24.94
C ASN A 435 5.61 6.08 -25.68
N ALA A 436 4.80 5.07 -25.33
CA ALA A 436 4.76 3.79 -26.05
C ALA A 436 4.44 3.99 -27.54
N PHE A 437 3.47 4.84 -27.89
CA PHE A 437 3.18 5.17 -29.30
C PHE A 437 4.36 5.83 -30.02
N LYS A 438 5.08 6.76 -29.38
CA LYS A 438 6.29 7.38 -29.96
C LYS A 438 7.38 6.35 -30.23
N TRP A 439 7.61 5.45 -29.27
CA TRP A 439 8.62 4.39 -29.43
C TRP A 439 8.20 3.38 -30.50
N ALA A 440 6.92 3.02 -30.54
CA ALA A 440 6.38 2.13 -31.56
C ALA A 440 6.54 2.69 -32.98
N GLU A 441 6.28 3.97 -33.18
CA GLU A 441 6.49 4.63 -34.48
C GLU A 441 7.97 4.62 -34.88
N LYS A 442 8.88 4.87 -33.93
CA LYS A 442 10.33 4.85 -34.15
C LYS A 442 10.85 3.47 -34.56
N TYR A 443 10.31 2.41 -33.97
CA TYR A 443 10.79 1.03 -34.17
C TYR A 443 9.89 0.17 -35.06
N ASN A 444 8.93 0.80 -35.76
CA ASN A 444 7.97 0.15 -36.66
C ASN A 444 7.20 -1.02 -36.00
N ILE A 445 6.69 -0.77 -34.80
CA ILE A 445 5.87 -1.69 -34.02
C ILE A 445 4.41 -1.24 -34.08
N GLY A 446 3.49 -2.17 -34.30
CA GLY A 446 2.05 -1.93 -34.15
C GLY A 446 1.61 -2.04 -32.68
N ILE A 447 0.64 -1.22 -32.27
CA ILE A 447 0.04 -1.23 -30.94
C ILE A 447 -1.42 -1.68 -31.05
N ILE A 448 -1.74 -2.71 -30.27
CA ILE A 448 -3.12 -3.07 -29.91
C ILE A 448 -3.40 -2.43 -28.55
N VAL A 449 -4.29 -1.44 -28.52
CA VAL A 449 -4.76 -0.83 -27.26
C VAL A 449 -5.89 -1.68 -26.71
N ASP A 450 -5.69 -2.28 -25.53
CA ASP A 450 -6.64 -3.19 -24.91
C ASP A 450 -7.32 -2.54 -23.70
N LEU A 451 -8.63 -2.28 -23.78
CA LEU A 451 -9.40 -1.84 -22.61
C LEU A 451 -9.56 -3.02 -21.64
N HIS A 452 -8.64 -3.08 -20.69
CA HIS A 452 -8.43 -4.23 -19.83
C HIS A 452 -9.33 -4.24 -18.59
N ALA A 453 -9.69 -3.04 -18.12
CA ALA A 453 -10.53 -2.86 -16.94
C ALA A 453 -11.63 -1.85 -17.23
N ALA A 454 -12.89 -2.26 -17.06
CA ALA A 454 -14.04 -1.38 -17.18
C ALA A 454 -14.59 -0.93 -15.81
N PRO A 455 -15.35 0.18 -15.73
CA PRO A 455 -15.95 0.65 -14.48
C PRO A 455 -16.82 -0.45 -13.83
N GLY A 456 -16.52 -0.75 -12.57
CA GLY A 456 -17.23 -1.80 -11.81
C GLY A 456 -16.73 -3.22 -12.04
N SER A 457 -15.68 -3.43 -12.85
CA SER A 457 -15.13 -4.74 -13.25
C SER A 457 -16.10 -5.62 -14.04
N GLN A 458 -15.61 -6.14 -15.16
CA GLN A 458 -16.33 -7.05 -16.05
C GLN A 458 -16.15 -8.54 -15.69
N ASN A 459 -15.28 -8.86 -14.73
CA ASN A 459 -14.93 -10.26 -14.45
C ASN A 459 -14.52 -10.60 -13.01
N ARG A 460 -14.65 -9.68 -12.05
CA ARG A 460 -14.37 -9.89 -10.61
C ARG A 460 -12.88 -10.00 -10.25
N LEU A 461 -11.99 -10.06 -11.22
CA LEU A 461 -10.57 -10.33 -10.97
C LEU A 461 -9.78 -9.04 -10.74
N ASP A 462 -8.58 -9.20 -10.20
CA ASP A 462 -7.64 -8.12 -9.92
C ASP A 462 -7.20 -7.39 -11.20
N HIS A 463 -7.01 -8.11 -12.31
CA HIS A 463 -6.61 -7.53 -13.59
C HIS A 463 -7.67 -6.60 -14.22
N SER A 464 -8.93 -6.64 -13.78
CA SER A 464 -9.98 -5.71 -14.20
C SER A 464 -10.22 -4.63 -13.14
N ALA A 465 -9.27 -4.48 -12.21
CA ALA A 465 -9.33 -3.58 -11.06
C ALA A 465 -10.62 -3.75 -10.24
N SER A 466 -11.10 -4.99 -10.09
CA SER A 466 -12.21 -5.25 -9.17
C SER A 466 -11.84 -4.77 -7.77
N ARG A 467 -12.78 -4.08 -7.13
CA ARG A 467 -12.60 -3.62 -5.76
C ARG A 467 -12.60 -4.77 -4.76
N ASP A 468 -13.56 -5.70 -4.90
CA ASP A 468 -13.83 -6.72 -3.89
C ASP A 468 -14.20 -8.12 -4.42
N GLY A 469 -14.06 -8.34 -5.73
CA GLY A 469 -14.57 -9.53 -6.40
C GLY A 469 -16.03 -9.37 -6.86
N SER A 470 -16.58 -8.17 -6.77
CA SER A 470 -17.84 -7.81 -7.41
C SER A 470 -17.64 -7.60 -8.91
N LEU A 471 -18.69 -7.95 -9.64
CA LEU A 471 -18.90 -7.62 -11.05
C LEU A 471 -20.10 -6.69 -11.10
N GLU A 472 -19.85 -5.41 -11.37
CA GLU A 472 -20.87 -4.37 -11.44
C GLU A 472 -20.95 -3.77 -12.85
N TRP A 473 -20.00 -4.09 -13.72
CA TRP A 473 -20.08 -3.76 -15.13
C TRP A 473 -21.30 -4.46 -15.78
N GLY A 474 -22.07 -3.72 -16.60
CA GLY A 474 -23.30 -4.23 -17.20
C GLY A 474 -24.54 -4.21 -16.31
N THR A 475 -24.41 -3.93 -15.00
CA THR A 475 -25.58 -3.79 -14.10
C THR A 475 -26.28 -2.43 -14.22
N SER A 476 -25.62 -1.44 -14.82
CA SER A 476 -26.19 -0.12 -15.10
C SER A 476 -25.81 0.37 -16.50
N ALA A 477 -26.72 1.14 -17.11
CA ALA A 477 -26.44 1.79 -18.40
C ALA A 477 -25.30 2.81 -18.30
N ALA A 478 -25.05 3.37 -17.12
CA ALA A 478 -23.98 4.34 -16.88
C ALA A 478 -22.59 3.71 -17.04
N ASN A 479 -22.35 2.52 -16.48
CA ASN A 479 -21.08 1.81 -16.62
C ASN A 479 -20.79 1.49 -18.10
N ILE A 480 -21.80 1.03 -18.84
CA ILE A 480 -21.68 0.74 -20.28
C ILE A 480 -21.35 2.02 -21.07
N ALA A 481 -22.11 3.11 -20.85
CA ALA A 481 -21.89 4.38 -21.55
C ALA A 481 -20.51 4.97 -21.26
N GLN A 482 -20.04 4.89 -20.01
CA GLN A 482 -18.70 5.32 -19.62
C GLN A 482 -17.63 4.48 -20.33
N THR A 483 -17.82 3.16 -20.42
CA THR A 483 -16.90 2.26 -21.12
C THR A 483 -16.80 2.60 -22.62
N VAL A 484 -17.93 2.86 -23.29
CA VAL A 484 -17.96 3.34 -24.68
C VAL A 484 -17.24 4.70 -24.81
N GLY A 485 -17.41 5.59 -23.84
CA GLY A 485 -16.72 6.88 -23.81
C GLY A 485 -15.19 6.76 -23.73
N VAL A 486 -14.67 5.76 -23.00
CA VAL A 486 -13.23 5.45 -22.97
C VAL A 486 -12.73 4.99 -24.34
N ILE A 487 -13.48 4.12 -25.03
CA ILE A 487 -13.14 3.68 -26.39
C ILE A 487 -13.14 4.84 -27.37
N ASP A 488 -14.15 5.74 -27.31
CA ASP A 488 -14.21 6.96 -28.12
C ASP A 488 -12.96 7.84 -27.90
N PHE A 489 -12.57 8.04 -26.64
CA PHE A 489 -11.38 8.79 -26.26
C PHE A 489 -10.09 8.17 -26.82
N LEU A 490 -9.86 6.87 -26.61
CA LEU A 490 -8.67 6.18 -27.08
C LEU A 490 -8.58 6.17 -28.61
N ALA A 491 -9.70 5.91 -29.29
CA ALA A 491 -9.78 5.94 -30.74
C ALA A 491 -9.48 7.34 -31.30
N SER A 492 -10.12 8.38 -30.75
CA SER A 492 -9.90 9.78 -31.15
C SER A 492 -8.43 10.19 -31.02
N ARG A 493 -7.80 9.80 -29.89
CA ARG A 493 -6.42 10.17 -29.57
C ARG A 493 -5.39 9.55 -30.51
N TYR A 494 -5.53 8.25 -30.81
CA TYR A 494 -4.50 7.49 -31.52
C TYR A 494 -4.81 7.21 -32.99
N ALA A 495 -5.99 7.57 -33.50
CA ALA A 495 -6.41 7.28 -34.89
C ALA A 495 -5.46 7.75 -35.99
N LYS A 496 -4.62 8.76 -35.71
CA LYS A 496 -3.64 9.31 -36.66
C LYS A 496 -2.25 8.68 -36.57
N SER A 497 -1.98 7.88 -35.53
CA SER A 497 -0.68 7.22 -35.40
C SER A 497 -0.59 6.07 -36.39
N SER A 498 0.54 5.99 -37.11
CA SER A 498 0.84 4.85 -37.98
C SER A 498 1.05 3.55 -37.22
N SER A 499 1.29 3.63 -35.91
CA SER A 499 1.44 2.48 -35.04
C SER A 499 0.13 1.99 -34.43
N LEU A 500 -1.02 2.64 -34.64
CA LEU A 500 -2.30 2.09 -34.17
C LEU A 500 -2.71 0.89 -35.05
N LEU A 501 -2.49 -0.33 -34.55
CA LEU A 501 -2.87 -1.56 -35.24
C LEU A 501 -4.31 -1.96 -34.97
N ALA A 502 -4.72 -1.93 -33.70
CA ALA A 502 -6.07 -2.32 -33.29
C ALA A 502 -6.50 -1.69 -31.96
N ILE A 503 -7.80 -1.70 -31.70
CA ILE A 503 -8.40 -1.41 -30.39
C ILE A 503 -9.23 -2.62 -29.97
N GLU A 504 -8.89 -3.22 -28.84
CA GLU A 504 -9.69 -4.25 -28.18
C GLU A 504 -10.68 -3.60 -27.23
N LEU A 505 -11.96 -3.90 -27.46
CA LEU A 505 -13.06 -3.16 -26.88
C LEU A 505 -13.26 -3.46 -25.38
N LEU A 506 -13.01 -4.69 -24.94
CA LEU A 506 -13.08 -5.08 -23.54
C LEU A 506 -12.44 -6.46 -23.35
N ASN A 507 -11.49 -6.56 -22.43
CA ASN A 507 -10.84 -7.82 -22.10
C ASN A 507 -11.72 -8.74 -21.22
N GLU A 508 -11.84 -10.01 -21.60
CA GLU A 508 -12.30 -11.12 -20.74
C GLU A 508 -13.55 -10.84 -19.87
N PRO A 509 -14.69 -10.39 -20.44
CA PRO A 509 -15.95 -10.35 -19.70
C PRO A 509 -16.37 -11.75 -19.21
N LEU A 510 -16.90 -11.87 -17.98
CA LEU A 510 -17.17 -13.18 -17.37
C LEU A 510 -18.57 -13.74 -17.71
N ALA A 511 -18.65 -15.00 -18.17
CA ALA A 511 -19.91 -15.73 -18.29
C ALA A 511 -20.28 -16.47 -16.98
N PRO A 512 -21.59 -16.69 -16.71
CA PRO A 512 -22.74 -16.14 -17.41
C PRO A 512 -23.10 -14.71 -16.96
N ASP A 513 -22.40 -14.17 -15.95
CA ASP A 513 -22.75 -12.94 -15.24
C ASP A 513 -22.83 -11.70 -16.14
N VAL A 514 -21.99 -11.60 -17.17
CA VAL A 514 -22.13 -10.65 -18.26
C VAL A 514 -23.04 -11.25 -19.34
N PRO A 515 -24.28 -10.77 -19.55
CA PRO A 515 -25.18 -11.35 -20.55
C PRO A 515 -24.70 -11.08 -21.98
N VAL A 516 -24.88 -12.06 -22.88
CA VAL A 516 -24.49 -11.97 -24.30
C VAL A 516 -25.13 -10.76 -24.99
N ASP A 517 -26.41 -10.49 -24.75
CA ASP A 517 -27.11 -9.36 -25.37
C ASP A 517 -26.56 -8.00 -24.93
N THR A 518 -26.19 -7.89 -23.63
CA THR A 518 -25.60 -6.67 -23.09
C THR A 518 -24.22 -6.42 -23.70
N LEU A 519 -23.40 -7.46 -23.77
CA LEU A 519 -22.06 -7.39 -24.36
C LEU A 519 -22.10 -7.15 -25.88
N THR A 520 -23.04 -7.77 -26.59
CA THR A 520 -23.26 -7.56 -28.03
C THR A 520 -23.59 -6.11 -28.33
N LYS A 521 -24.52 -5.52 -27.57
CA LYS A 521 -24.87 -4.10 -27.72
C LYS A 521 -23.67 -3.20 -27.43
N TYR A 522 -22.93 -3.47 -26.35
CA TYR A 522 -21.70 -2.74 -26.04
C TYR A 522 -20.69 -2.81 -27.20
N TYR A 523 -20.43 -4.00 -27.75
CA TYR A 523 -19.49 -4.16 -28.86
C TYR A 523 -19.92 -3.39 -30.11
N GLN A 524 -21.20 -3.33 -30.43
CA GLN A 524 -21.70 -2.51 -31.54
C GLN A 524 -21.51 -1.01 -31.28
N ASP A 525 -21.87 -0.54 -30.08
CA ASP A 525 -21.74 0.88 -29.70
C ASP A 525 -20.26 1.32 -29.68
N ALA A 526 -19.38 0.50 -29.11
CA ALA A 526 -17.95 0.78 -29.03
C ALA A 526 -17.25 0.62 -30.39
N TYR A 527 -17.66 -0.33 -31.23
CA TYR A 527 -17.21 -0.41 -32.63
C TYR A 527 -17.53 0.88 -33.39
N ASN A 528 -18.76 1.39 -33.26
CA ASN A 528 -19.17 2.64 -33.87
C ASN A 528 -18.33 3.82 -33.35
N ALA A 529 -17.97 3.83 -32.05
CA ALA A 529 -17.07 4.84 -31.48
C ALA A 529 -15.67 4.82 -32.13
N VAL A 530 -15.08 3.64 -32.35
CA VAL A 530 -13.80 3.53 -33.08
C VAL A 530 -13.93 4.03 -34.53
N ARG A 531 -15.00 3.62 -35.22
CA ARG A 531 -15.21 3.93 -36.64
C ARG A 531 -15.50 5.40 -36.93
N LYS A 532 -15.81 6.22 -35.92
CA LYS A 532 -15.85 7.70 -36.07
C LYS A 532 -14.50 8.27 -36.50
N TYR A 533 -13.40 7.64 -36.11
CA TYR A 533 -12.05 8.20 -36.24
C TYR A 533 -11.14 7.43 -37.20
N THR A 534 -11.32 6.12 -37.36
CA THR A 534 -10.47 5.31 -38.25
C THR A 534 -11.18 4.11 -38.86
N LEU A 535 -10.92 3.88 -40.16
CA LEU A 535 -11.28 2.66 -40.89
C LEU A 535 -10.12 1.67 -41.01
N GLN A 536 -8.90 2.07 -40.62
CA GLN A 536 -7.68 1.26 -40.81
C GLN A 536 -7.42 0.32 -39.64
N ALA A 537 -7.65 0.78 -38.41
CA ALA A 537 -7.43 -0.04 -37.23
C ALA A 537 -8.43 -1.19 -37.16
N TYR A 538 -7.94 -2.38 -36.80
CA TYR A 538 -8.81 -3.51 -36.45
C TYR A 538 -9.57 -3.21 -35.15
N VAL A 539 -10.78 -3.77 -35.01
CA VAL A 539 -11.58 -3.67 -33.79
C VAL A 539 -11.73 -5.07 -33.21
N ILE A 540 -11.16 -5.30 -32.03
CA ILE A 540 -11.08 -6.62 -31.43
C ILE A 540 -12.19 -6.79 -30.39
N LEU A 541 -12.92 -7.91 -30.50
CA LEU A 541 -14.00 -8.32 -29.60
C LEU A 541 -13.52 -9.57 -28.83
N SER A 542 -13.33 -9.45 -27.53
CA SER A 542 -12.92 -10.58 -26.68
C SER A 542 -14.07 -11.56 -26.47
N THR A 543 -13.79 -12.87 -26.46
CA THR A 543 -14.77 -13.86 -26.00
C THR A 543 -15.00 -13.73 -24.50
N ARG A 544 -16.15 -14.22 -24.01
CA ARG A 544 -16.39 -14.26 -22.57
C ARG A 544 -15.57 -15.38 -21.93
N MET A 545 -14.98 -15.10 -20.76
CA MET A 545 -14.40 -16.15 -19.92
C MET A 545 -15.47 -17.18 -19.59
N SER A 546 -15.16 -18.47 -19.76
CA SER A 546 -16.07 -19.59 -19.51
C SER A 546 -17.35 -19.59 -20.39
N GLY A 547 -17.44 -18.73 -21.40
CA GLY A 547 -18.53 -18.71 -22.38
C GLY A 547 -18.25 -19.57 -23.60
N ASP A 548 -19.24 -19.71 -24.49
CA ASP A 548 -19.03 -20.36 -25.78
C ASP A 548 -18.21 -19.40 -26.68
N PRO A 549 -17.04 -19.82 -27.21
CA PRO A 549 -16.18 -18.95 -28.00
C PRO A 549 -16.79 -18.51 -29.33
N THR A 550 -17.93 -19.11 -29.74
CA THR A 550 -18.63 -18.79 -30.99
C THR A 550 -19.70 -17.72 -30.85
N GLU A 551 -20.04 -17.29 -29.62
CA GLU A 551 -21.14 -16.36 -29.30
C GLU A 551 -21.13 -15.08 -30.14
N PHE A 552 -19.94 -14.54 -30.44
CA PHE A 552 -19.78 -13.25 -31.11
C PHE A 552 -19.37 -13.35 -32.59
N LEU A 553 -19.23 -14.55 -33.16
CA LEU A 553 -18.80 -14.73 -34.56
C LEU A 553 -19.76 -14.06 -35.54
N SER A 554 -21.07 -14.21 -35.33
CA SER A 554 -22.10 -13.59 -36.18
C SER A 554 -22.00 -12.06 -36.15
N VAL A 555 -21.87 -11.49 -34.94
CA VAL A 555 -21.76 -10.04 -34.74
C VAL A 555 -20.50 -9.52 -35.42
N ALA A 556 -19.33 -10.09 -35.11
CA ALA A 556 -18.06 -9.69 -35.70
C ALA A 556 -18.03 -9.87 -37.23
N SER A 557 -18.67 -10.91 -37.79
CA SER A 557 -18.77 -11.09 -39.26
C SER A 557 -19.52 -9.95 -39.95
N SER A 558 -20.42 -9.27 -39.24
CA SER A 558 -21.18 -8.12 -39.77
C SER A 558 -20.42 -6.79 -39.69
N LEU A 559 -19.27 -6.76 -39.01
CA LEU A 559 -18.53 -5.54 -38.69
C LEU A 559 -17.20 -5.51 -39.47
N PHE A 560 -17.04 -4.55 -40.38
CA PHE A 560 -15.82 -4.42 -41.18
C PHE A 560 -14.58 -4.24 -40.30
N GLY A 561 -13.55 -5.05 -40.53
CA GLY A 561 -12.30 -5.02 -39.77
C GLY A 561 -12.43 -5.47 -38.32
N ALA A 562 -13.49 -6.20 -37.97
CA ALA A 562 -13.62 -6.81 -36.66
C ALA A 562 -12.81 -8.12 -36.55
N VAL A 563 -12.32 -8.40 -35.35
CA VAL A 563 -11.47 -9.55 -35.01
C VAL A 563 -12.00 -10.15 -33.71
N ILE A 564 -11.99 -11.47 -33.57
CA ILE A 564 -12.32 -12.15 -32.32
C ILE A 564 -11.04 -12.47 -31.56
N ASP A 565 -10.96 -12.08 -30.30
CA ASP A 565 -9.88 -12.48 -29.39
C ASP A 565 -10.30 -13.70 -28.55
N VAL A 566 -9.43 -14.71 -28.52
CA VAL A 566 -9.57 -15.92 -27.71
C VAL A 566 -8.34 -16.10 -26.82
N HIS A 567 -8.58 -16.45 -25.56
CA HIS A 567 -7.51 -16.70 -24.60
C HIS A 567 -7.50 -18.18 -24.20
N TYR A 568 -6.32 -18.81 -24.29
CA TYR A 568 -6.17 -20.23 -24.01
C TYR A 568 -5.05 -20.49 -23.02
N TYR A 569 -5.39 -20.83 -21.78
CA TYR A 569 -4.40 -21.23 -20.78
C TYR A 569 -4.50 -22.71 -20.46
N ASN A 570 -3.35 -23.37 -20.31
CA ASN A 570 -3.29 -24.69 -19.66
C ASN A 570 -2.98 -24.57 -18.16
N LEU A 571 -2.32 -23.48 -17.73
CA LEU A 571 -1.80 -23.31 -16.37
C LEU A 571 -2.87 -23.31 -15.27
N TYR A 572 -4.09 -22.88 -15.59
CA TYR A 572 -5.17 -22.69 -14.59
C TYR A 572 -6.15 -23.86 -14.50
N ASN A 573 -5.83 -25.01 -15.10
CA ASN A 573 -6.69 -26.18 -15.06
C ASN A 573 -5.92 -27.37 -14.50
N SER A 574 -6.42 -27.92 -13.39
CA SER A 574 -5.78 -29.01 -12.64
C SER A 574 -5.63 -30.31 -13.41
N MET A 575 -6.32 -30.46 -14.55
CA MET A 575 -6.08 -31.54 -15.49
C MET A 575 -4.61 -31.57 -15.96
N PHE A 576 -3.97 -30.41 -16.11
CA PHE A 576 -2.60 -30.29 -16.60
C PHE A 576 -1.53 -30.43 -15.50
N ASP A 577 -1.91 -30.45 -14.22
CA ASP A 577 -0.96 -30.57 -13.09
C ASP A 577 -0.11 -31.84 -13.17
N ASN A 578 -0.66 -32.90 -13.75
CA ASN A 578 -0.01 -34.20 -13.91
C ASN A 578 0.49 -34.47 -15.34
N TYR A 579 0.42 -33.48 -16.24
CA TYR A 579 0.89 -33.64 -17.62
C TYR A 579 2.41 -33.49 -17.69
N THR A 580 3.07 -34.38 -18.42
CA THR A 580 4.46 -34.15 -18.85
C THR A 580 4.52 -32.99 -19.85
N VAL A 581 5.74 -32.46 -20.08
CA VAL A 581 5.98 -31.46 -21.12
C VAL A 581 5.48 -31.93 -22.49
N GLU A 582 5.75 -33.19 -22.84
CA GLU A 582 5.30 -33.77 -24.11
C GLU A 582 3.76 -33.87 -24.20
N GLN A 583 3.09 -34.26 -23.12
CA GLN A 583 1.63 -34.29 -23.06
C GLN A 583 1.03 -32.88 -23.23
N ASN A 584 1.63 -31.86 -22.61
CA ASN A 584 1.24 -30.47 -22.81
C ASN A 584 1.41 -30.02 -24.27
N ILE A 585 2.56 -30.29 -24.89
CA ILE A 585 2.82 -29.96 -26.31
C ILE A 585 1.81 -30.67 -27.22
N ASN A 586 1.54 -31.95 -26.96
CA ASN A 586 0.57 -32.73 -27.74
C ASN A 586 -0.85 -32.19 -27.57
N PHE A 587 -1.24 -31.75 -26.38
CA PHE A 587 -2.53 -31.10 -26.16
C PHE A 587 -2.65 -29.79 -26.95
N VAL A 588 -1.60 -28.95 -26.96
CA VAL A 588 -1.59 -27.72 -27.77
C VAL A 588 -1.75 -28.07 -29.26
N ARG A 589 -0.98 -29.03 -29.76
CA ARG A 589 -1.03 -29.43 -31.18
C ARG A 589 -2.37 -30.03 -31.60
N ASN A 590 -2.99 -30.84 -30.75
CA ASN A 590 -4.15 -31.64 -31.14
C ASN A 590 -5.47 -30.98 -30.71
N ASN A 591 -5.55 -30.46 -29.49
CA ASN A 591 -6.77 -29.93 -28.89
C ASN A 591 -6.89 -28.43 -29.14
N ARG A 592 -5.87 -27.62 -28.80
CA ARG A 592 -5.95 -26.16 -29.00
C ARG A 592 -6.06 -25.78 -30.48
N SER A 593 -5.38 -26.50 -31.37
CA SER A 593 -5.57 -26.33 -32.82
C SER A 593 -7.03 -26.55 -33.23
N SER A 594 -7.70 -27.57 -32.66
CA SER A 594 -9.13 -27.81 -32.93
C SER A 594 -10.00 -26.69 -32.36
N ASP A 595 -9.73 -26.23 -31.14
CA ASP A 595 -10.45 -25.10 -30.51
C ASP A 595 -10.34 -23.84 -31.38
N ILE A 596 -9.14 -23.49 -31.85
CA ILE A 596 -8.91 -22.35 -32.75
C ILE A 596 -9.66 -22.50 -34.08
N ASN A 597 -9.73 -23.71 -34.64
CA ASN A 597 -10.47 -23.98 -35.87
C ASN A 597 -11.99 -23.76 -35.71
N THR A 598 -12.53 -23.81 -34.49
CA THR A 598 -13.96 -23.53 -34.26
C THR A 598 -14.32 -22.08 -34.54
N VAL A 599 -13.39 -21.15 -34.24
CA VAL A 599 -13.54 -19.71 -34.44
C VAL A 599 -12.88 -19.20 -35.72
N THR A 600 -12.08 -20.04 -36.40
CA THR A 600 -11.33 -19.68 -37.62
C THR A 600 -11.83 -20.46 -38.84
N LYS A 601 -13.01 -20.11 -39.35
CA LYS A 601 -13.66 -20.73 -40.52
C LYS A 601 -13.60 -19.84 -41.76
N GLN A 602 -13.96 -20.36 -42.94
CA GLN A 602 -14.18 -19.49 -44.10
C GLN A 602 -15.40 -18.59 -43.87
N ASN A 603 -15.30 -17.31 -44.22
CA ASN A 603 -16.35 -16.28 -44.07
C ASN A 603 -16.73 -15.91 -42.62
N VAL A 604 -15.84 -16.14 -41.65
CA VAL A 604 -15.96 -15.60 -40.27
C VAL A 604 -14.85 -14.55 -40.04
N PRO A 605 -14.91 -13.69 -39.00
CA PRO A 605 -13.90 -12.65 -38.77
C PRO A 605 -12.51 -13.25 -38.56
N LEU A 606 -11.47 -12.41 -38.63
CA LEU A 606 -10.13 -12.81 -38.23
C LEU A 606 -10.13 -13.22 -36.74
N THR A 607 -9.30 -14.20 -36.39
CA THR A 607 -9.07 -14.63 -35.02
C THR A 607 -7.70 -14.14 -34.56
N PHE A 608 -7.65 -13.58 -33.36
CA PHE A 608 -6.44 -13.22 -32.64
C PHE A 608 -6.36 -14.10 -31.38
N VAL A 609 -5.19 -14.69 -31.11
CA VAL A 609 -4.93 -15.36 -29.83
C VAL A 609 -4.17 -14.36 -28.98
N GLY A 610 -4.90 -13.51 -28.25
CA GLY A 610 -4.34 -12.40 -27.49
C GLY A 610 -3.58 -12.81 -26.24
N ARG A 611 -3.88 -14.02 -25.72
CA ARG A 611 -3.21 -14.64 -24.57
C ARG A 611 -3.15 -16.17 -24.69
N TYR A 612 -2.01 -16.77 -24.36
CA TYR A 612 -1.78 -18.21 -24.47
C TYR A 612 -0.79 -18.74 -23.42
#